data_AF-A0AAU9IFR6-F1
#
_entry.id   AF-A0AAU9IFR6-F1
#
_cell.length_a   1.000
_cell.length_b   1.000
_cell.length_c   1.000
_cell.angle_alpha   90.00
_cell.angle_beta   90.00
_cell.angle_gamma   90.00
#
_symmetry.space_group_name_H-M   'P 1'
#
loop_
_entity.id
_entity.type
_entity.pdbx_description
1 polymer ?
#
loop_
_entity_poly.entity_id
_entity_poly.type
_entity_poly.pdbx_seq_one_letter_code
_entity_poly.pdbx_strand_id
1 'polypeptide(L)'
;MSDINLCNIENLRPEDPNLAVAIACLLGEPAVNLISRITTILGGEFVISTTKKVIALQTEGGVPTLNGSRNRTSGGIFFSFVKKTIARDIVKLIFNEKPRQAIEPLEANFSKLTV
;
A
#
# COMPACT_ATOMS: atom_id res chain seq x y z
N MET A 1 -6.80 25.72 11.61
CA MET A 1 -6.93 24.28 11.24
C MET A 1 -5.53 23.72 11.33
N SER A 2 -5.26 22.89 12.32
CA SER A 2 -3.94 22.33 12.56
C SER A 2 -3.56 21.43 11.39
N ASP A 3 -2.47 21.75 10.71
CA ASP A 3 -1.80 20.90 9.73
C ASP A 3 -1.29 19.64 10.44
N ILE A 4 -2.17 18.65 10.59
CA ILE A 4 -1.76 17.33 11.05
C ILE A 4 -0.87 16.77 9.94
N ASN A 5 0.43 16.73 10.19
CA ASN A 5 1.40 16.05 9.35
C ASN A 5 1.05 14.55 9.33
N LEU A 6 0.20 14.14 8.38
CA LEU A 6 -0.23 12.74 8.19
C LEU A 6 0.95 11.79 7.94
N CYS A 7 2.12 12.33 7.57
CA CYS A 7 3.30 11.59 7.20
C CYS A 7 4.30 11.45 8.36
N ASN A 8 3.84 11.54 9.62
CA ASN A 8 4.67 11.32 10.81
C ASN A 8 4.39 9.93 11.41
N ILE A 9 5.44 9.12 11.54
CA ILE A 9 5.40 7.75 12.07
C ILE A 9 4.95 7.66 13.53
N GLU A 10 5.19 8.70 14.33
CA GLU A 10 4.83 8.74 15.75
C GLU A 10 3.32 8.92 15.97
N ASN A 11 2.61 9.43 14.96
CA ASN A 11 1.17 9.70 15.04
C ASN A 11 0.30 8.52 14.60
N LEU A 12 0.90 7.41 14.14
CA LEU A 12 0.15 6.26 13.63
C LEU A 12 -0.62 5.57 14.77
N ARG A 13 -1.93 5.39 14.57
CA ARG A 13 -2.81 4.65 15.49
C ARG A 13 -3.50 3.51 14.73
N PRO A 14 -3.58 2.29 15.30
CA PRO A 14 -4.17 1.13 14.63
C PRO A 14 -5.61 1.34 14.17
N GLU A 15 -6.39 2.04 14.99
CA GLU A 15 -7.83 2.29 14.78
C GLU A 15 -8.09 3.58 13.98
N ASP A 16 -7.05 4.27 13.50
CA ASP A 16 -7.23 5.49 12.72
C ASP A 16 -7.85 5.16 11.35
N PRO A 17 -9.02 5.71 11.00
CA PRO A 17 -9.63 5.48 9.68
C PRO A 17 -8.73 5.95 8.53
N ASN A 18 -7.82 6.89 8.77
CA ASN A 18 -6.86 7.40 7.80
C ASN A 18 -5.50 6.69 7.85
N LEU A 19 -5.38 5.59 8.61
CA LEU A 19 -4.12 4.87 8.78
C LEU A 19 -3.49 4.52 7.42
N ALA A 20 -4.29 4.00 6.48
CA ALA A 20 -3.77 3.64 5.15
C ALA A 20 -3.17 4.83 4.38
N VAL A 21 -3.76 6.02 4.51
CA VAL A 21 -3.27 7.26 3.87
C VAL A 21 -1.97 7.72 4.52
N ALA A 22 -1.90 7.69 5.85
CA ALA A 22 -0.69 8.03 6.59
C ALA A 22 0.48 7.10 6.23
N ILE A 23 0.22 5.79 6.18
CA ILE A 23 1.21 4.79 5.76
C ILE A 23 1.63 4.99 4.31
N ALA A 24 0.68 5.25 3.40
CA ALA A 24 0.99 5.53 2.00
C ALA A 24 1.90 6.76 1.85
N CYS A 25 1.63 7.83 2.60
CA CYS A 25 2.48 9.01 2.60
C CYS A 25 3.90 8.69 3.11
N LEU A 26 4.01 7.99 4.24
CA LEU A 26 5.30 7.57 4.83
C LEU A 26 6.13 6.70 3.89
N LEU A 27 5.48 5.83 3.12
CA LEU A 27 6.14 4.94 2.18
C LEU A 27 6.35 5.57 0.79
N GLY A 28 5.82 6.77 0.53
CA GLY A 28 5.79 7.37 -0.80
C GLY A 28 5.04 6.50 -1.82
N GLU A 29 3.99 5.80 -1.38
CA GLU A 29 3.31 4.77 -2.16
C GLU A 29 1.95 5.27 -2.69
N PRO A 30 1.74 5.32 -4.02
CA PRO A 30 0.47 5.77 -4.59
C PRO A 30 -0.70 4.77 -4.42
N ALA A 31 -0.43 3.48 -4.19
CA ALA A 31 -1.45 2.44 -4.08
C ALA A 31 -2.14 2.39 -2.70
N VAL A 32 -2.75 3.50 -2.26
CA VAL A 32 -3.46 3.60 -0.97
C VAL A 32 -4.52 2.51 -0.78
N ASN A 33 -5.24 2.15 -1.86
CA ASN A 33 -6.27 1.12 -1.83
C ASN A 33 -5.72 -0.26 -1.44
N LEU A 34 -4.51 -0.59 -1.91
CA LEU A 34 -3.84 -1.85 -1.58
C LEU A 34 -3.41 -1.86 -0.11
N ILE A 35 -2.86 -0.74 0.38
CA ILE A 35 -2.50 -0.57 1.79
C ILE A 35 -3.75 -0.66 2.68
N SER A 36 -4.85 -0.01 2.30
CA SER A 36 -6.13 -0.09 3.02
C SER A 36 -6.66 -1.53 3.12
N ARG A 37 -6.56 -2.30 2.04
CA ARG A 37 -6.90 -3.74 2.05
C ARG A 37 -6.02 -4.54 2.99
N ILE A 38 -4.71 -4.28 2.99
CA ILE A 38 -3.76 -4.92 3.92
C ILE A 38 -4.14 -4.58 5.37
N THR A 39 -4.40 -3.31 5.68
CA THR A 39 -4.83 -2.86 7.01
C THR A 39 -6.13 -3.54 7.45
N THR A 40 -7.09 -3.68 6.53
CA THR A 40 -8.39 -4.31 6.83
C THR A 40 -8.25 -5.80 7.14
N ILE A 41 -7.36 -6.51 6.42
CA ILE A 41 -7.23 -7.97 6.55
C ILE A 41 -6.25 -8.37 7.67
N LEU A 42 -5.16 -7.62 7.84
CA LEU A 42 -4.09 -7.95 8.78
C LEU A 42 -4.10 -7.11 10.06
N GLY A 43 -4.92 -6.06 10.11
CA GLY A 43 -5.04 -5.15 11.25
C GLY A 43 -4.00 -4.01 11.24
N GLY A 44 -4.35 -2.91 11.92
CA GLY A 44 -3.51 -1.71 12.00
C GLY A 44 -2.17 -1.94 12.71
N GLU A 45 -2.15 -2.72 13.79
CA GLU A 45 -0.92 -3.05 14.54
C GLU A 45 0.15 -3.73 13.66
N PHE A 46 -0.29 -4.71 12.86
CA PHE A 46 0.59 -5.40 11.94
C PHE A 46 1.19 -4.44 10.90
N VAL A 47 0.35 -3.57 10.33
CA VAL A 47 0.78 -2.60 9.31
C VAL A 47 1.74 -1.57 9.89
N ILE A 48 1.42 -1.00 11.06
CA ILE A 48 2.27 0.00 11.73
C ILE A 48 3.63 -0.60 12.07
N SER A 49 3.65 -1.79 12.69
CA SER A 49 4.90 -2.45 13.05
C SER A 49 5.75 -2.78 11.83
N THR A 50 5.13 -3.18 10.72
CA THR A 50 5.82 -3.44 9.45
C THR A 50 6.41 -2.15 8.88
N THR A 51 5.65 -1.07 8.84
CA THR A 51 6.11 0.24 8.35
C THR A 51 7.28 0.78 9.16
N LYS A 52 7.24 0.66 10.50
CA LYS A 52 8.36 1.01 11.38
C LYS A 52 9.65 0.25 11.03
N LYS A 53 9.55 -1.06 10.80
CA LYS A 53 10.69 -1.88 10.36
C LYS A 53 11.24 -1.44 9.00
N VAL A 54 10.36 -1.15 8.05
CA VAL A 54 10.75 -0.71 6.70
C VAL A 54 11.49 0.63 6.74
N ILE A 55 11.00 1.58 7.52
CA ILE A 55 11.62 2.90 7.68
C ILE A 55 12.99 2.76 8.35
N ALA A 56 13.10 1.97 9.43
CA ALA A 56 14.38 1.71 10.09
C ALA A 56 15.42 1.12 9.10
N LEU A 57 15.03 0.09 8.33
CA LEU A 57 15.89 -0.51 7.30
C LEU A 57 16.31 0.49 6.21
N GLN A 58 15.46 1.47 5.89
CA GLN A 58 15.78 2.49 4.91
C GLN A 58 16.76 3.53 5.47
N THR A 59 16.58 3.94 6.74
CA THR A 59 17.48 4.85 7.44
C THR A 59 18.87 4.26 7.65
N GLU A 60 18.99 2.95 7.84
CA GLU A 60 20.26 2.23 8.03
C GLU A 60 21.10 2.04 6.74
N GLY A 61 20.65 2.56 5.60
CA GLY A 61 21.40 2.49 4.32
C GLY A 61 20.63 1.88 3.15
N GLY A 62 19.36 1.50 3.35
CA GLY A 62 18.48 0.97 2.32
C GLY A 62 18.70 -0.52 2.03
N VAL A 63 17.75 -1.10 1.28
CA VAL A 63 17.83 -2.50 0.83
C VAL A 63 18.24 -2.50 -0.64
N PRO A 64 19.43 -2.98 -1.02
CA PRO A 64 19.84 -3.05 -2.42
C PRO A 64 18.89 -3.98 -3.20
N THR A 65 18.60 -3.64 -4.45
CA THR A 65 17.93 -4.59 -5.36
C THR A 65 18.84 -5.78 -5.64
N LEU A 66 18.24 -6.93 -6.02
CA LEU A 66 18.98 -8.18 -6.28
C LEU A 66 20.10 -8.02 -7.33
N ASN A 67 19.96 -7.05 -8.23
CA ASN A 67 20.93 -6.74 -9.28
C ASN A 67 21.90 -5.59 -8.92
N GLY A 68 21.85 -5.04 -7.70
CA GLY A 68 22.72 -3.95 -7.22
C GLY A 68 22.56 -2.61 -7.94
N SER A 69 21.73 -2.54 -8.98
CA SER A 69 21.59 -1.36 -9.85
C SER A 69 20.75 -0.25 -9.22
N ARG A 70 19.92 -0.57 -8.22
CA ARG A 70 18.99 0.38 -7.59
C ARG A 70 18.84 0.05 -6.09
N ASN A 71 18.44 1.03 -5.30
CA ASN A 71 17.90 0.77 -3.96
C ASN A 71 16.40 0.47 -4.09
N ARG A 72 15.88 -0.50 -3.32
CA ARG A 72 14.43 -0.72 -3.26
C ARG A 72 13.75 0.51 -2.66
N THR A 73 12.60 0.89 -3.20
CA THR A 73 11.73 1.90 -2.60
C THR A 73 11.09 1.35 -1.32
N SER A 74 10.80 2.21 -0.35
CA SER A 74 10.11 1.86 0.89
C SER A 74 8.80 1.11 0.64
N GLY A 75 7.98 1.55 -0.31
CA GLY A 75 6.77 0.82 -0.74
C GLY A 75 7.05 -0.60 -1.25
N GLY A 76 8.09 -0.78 -2.08
CA GLY A 76 8.49 -2.10 -2.58
C GLY A 76 9.04 -3.04 -1.50
N ILE A 77 9.77 -2.50 -0.52
CA ILE A 77 10.24 -3.26 0.65
C ILE A 77 9.04 -3.69 1.51
N PHE A 78 8.11 -2.76 1.78
CA PHE A 78 6.90 -3.01 2.55
C PHE A 78 6.08 -4.16 1.96
N PHE A 79 5.68 -4.09 0.69
CA PHE A 79 4.90 -5.16 0.08
C PHE A 79 5.66 -6.48 0.02
N SER A 80 6.97 -6.44 -0.22
CA SER A 80 7.79 -7.65 -0.20
C SER A 80 7.85 -8.28 1.19
N PHE A 81 7.86 -7.48 2.26
CA PHE A 81 7.87 -7.95 3.64
C PHE A 81 6.51 -8.59 3.97
N VAL A 82 5.41 -7.89 3.69
CA VAL A 82 4.05 -8.40 3.91
C VAL A 82 3.86 -9.77 3.23
N LYS A 83 4.26 -9.90 1.95
CA LYS A 83 4.15 -11.17 1.20
C LYS A 83 4.95 -12.33 1.81
N LYS A 84 6.06 -12.04 2.49
CA LYS A 84 6.91 -13.05 3.13
C LYS A 84 6.40 -13.47 4.52
N THR A 85 5.65 -12.61 5.18
CA THR A 85 5.23 -12.81 6.57
C THR A 85 3.89 -13.54 6.70
N ILE A 86 3.07 -13.57 5.64
CA ILE A 86 1.70 -14.12 5.70
C ILE A 86 1.54 -15.38 4.83
N ALA A 87 0.51 -16.16 5.14
CA ALA A 87 0.17 -17.37 4.39
C ALA A 87 -0.20 -17.07 2.92
N ARG A 88 0.10 -18.01 2.02
CA ARG A 88 -0.07 -17.85 0.56
C ARG A 88 -1.50 -17.48 0.15
N ASP A 89 -2.50 -18.02 0.84
CA ASP A 89 -3.90 -17.74 0.52
C ASP A 89 -4.30 -16.31 0.91
N ILE A 90 -3.75 -15.77 1.99
CA ILE A 90 -3.92 -14.37 2.38
C ILE A 90 -3.20 -13.45 1.40
N VAL A 91 -2.03 -13.84 0.90
CA VAL A 91 -1.35 -13.12 -0.19
C VAL A 91 -2.26 -13.02 -1.42
N LYS A 92 -2.89 -14.12 -1.84
CA LYS A 92 -3.84 -14.08 -2.96
C LYS A 92 -5.03 -13.17 -2.66
N LEU A 93 -5.61 -13.25 -1.47
CA LEU A 93 -6.74 -12.41 -1.07
C LEU A 93 -6.41 -10.91 -1.14
N ILE A 94 -5.21 -10.53 -0.71
CA ILE A 94 -4.76 -9.14 -0.70
C ILE A 94 -4.34 -8.68 -2.10
N PHE A 95 -3.48 -9.45 -2.78
CA PHE A 95 -2.72 -9.00 -3.96
C PHE A 95 -3.26 -9.50 -5.31
N ASN A 96 -4.25 -10.40 -5.36
CA ASN A 96 -4.96 -10.64 -6.62
C ASN A 96 -5.90 -9.47 -6.89
N GLU A 97 -5.44 -8.51 -7.69
CA GLU A 97 -6.36 -7.64 -8.41
C GLU A 97 -6.96 -8.43 -9.58
N LYS A 98 -8.28 -8.36 -9.77
CA LYS A 98 -8.83 -8.56 -11.12
C LYS A 98 -8.13 -7.52 -12.02
N PRO A 99 -7.69 -7.88 -13.24
CA PRO A 99 -7.08 -6.90 -14.14
C PRO A 99 -7.99 -5.68 -14.22
N ARG A 100 -7.41 -4.48 -14.14
CA ARG A 100 -8.12 -3.19 -14.31
C ARG A 100 -9.09 -3.38 -15.46
N GLN A 101 -10.39 -3.48 -15.17
CA GLN A 101 -11.40 -3.50 -16.23
C GLN A 101 -11.14 -2.23 -17.02
N ALA A 102 -10.84 -2.38 -18.32
CA ALA A 102 -10.79 -1.24 -19.21
C ALA A 102 -12.09 -0.48 -18.96
N ILE A 103 -11.97 0.81 -18.60
CA ILE A 103 -13.13 1.67 -18.51
C ILE A 103 -13.68 1.68 -19.93
N GLU A 104 -14.78 0.98 -20.19
CA GLU A 104 -15.44 1.09 -21.49
C GLU A 104 -15.81 2.57 -21.66
N PRO A 105 -15.41 3.23 -22.77
CA PRO A 105 -15.74 4.63 -22.98
C PRO A 105 -17.25 4.80 -22.86
N LEU A 106 -17.69 5.83 -22.11
CA LEU A 106 -19.10 6.16 -21.88
C LEU A 106 -19.89 6.29 -23.21
N GLU A 107 -19.19 6.64 -24.29
CA GLU A 107 -19.69 6.72 -25.67
C GLU A 107 -20.28 5.40 -26.21
N ALA A 108 -19.89 4.24 -25.67
CA ALA A 108 -20.33 2.93 -26.17
C ALA A 108 -21.79 2.57 -25.80
N ASN A 109 -22.43 3.31 -24.88
CA ASN A 109 -23.80 3.03 -24.43
C ASN A 109 -24.89 3.85 -25.15
N PHE A 110 -24.55 4.96 -25.81
CA PHE A 110 -25.55 5.78 -26.52
C PHE A 110 -25.93 5.22 -27.89
N SER A 111 -25.03 4.46 -28.55
CA SER A 111 -25.30 3.86 -29.86
C SER A 111 -26.25 2.66 -29.81
N LYS A 112 -26.56 2.13 -28.61
CA LYS A 112 -27.49 1.02 -28.41
C LYS A 112 -28.90 1.46 -27.99
N LEU A 113 -29.15 2.77 -27.86
CA LEU A 113 -30.45 3.33 -27.48
C LEU A 113 -31.25 3.94 -28.64
N THR A 114 -30.74 3.89 -29.87
CA THR A 114 -31.51 4.35 -31.04
C THR A 114 -32.30 3.18 -31.60
N VAL A 115 -33.58 3.08 -31.22
CA VAL A 115 -34.63 2.34 -31.93
C VAL A 115 -35.15 3.22 -33.06
#